data_AF-A0A923YLD4-F1
#
_entry.id   AF-A0A923YLD4-F1
#
_cell.length_a   1.000
_cell.length_b   1.000
_cell.length_c   1.000
_cell.angle_alpha   90.00
_cell.angle_beta   90.00
_cell.angle_gamma   90.00
#
_symmetry.space_group_name_H-M   'P 1'
#
loop_
_entity.id
_entity.type
_entity.pdbx_description
1 polymer ?
#
loop_
_entity_poly.entity_id
_entity_poly.type
_entity_poly.pdbx_seq_one_letter_code
_entity_poly.pdbx_strand_id
1 'polypeptide(L)'
;KTIWKRKFFYLFTCEYCFSHYVTIGFLLLTNYHLLLMDWRGYVIAGFALVAVANGYMSLFALLRQGIVKEKSEIKILQKQVEEETTSTK
;
A
#
# COMPACT_ATOMS: atom_id res chain seq x y z
N LYS A 1 -27.94 12.20 10.40
CA LYS A 1 -26.86 12.38 11.40
C LYS A 1 -25.77 11.27 11.37
N THR A 2 -25.68 10.43 10.33
CA THR A 2 -24.84 9.20 10.36
C THR A 2 -23.65 9.21 9.38
N ILE A 3 -23.48 10.27 8.58
CA ILE A 3 -22.42 10.35 7.56
C ILE A 3 -21.02 10.44 8.20
N TRP A 4 -20.88 11.18 9.31
CA TRP A 4 -19.59 11.39 9.98
C TRP A 4 -19.05 10.12 10.65
N LYS A 5 -19.93 9.28 11.24
CA LYS A 5 -19.53 7.98 11.80
C LYS A 5 -19.08 7.00 10.72
N ARG A 6 -19.74 6.96 9.55
CA ARG A 6 -19.27 6.14 8.41
C ARG A 6 -17.92 6.60 7.89
N LYS A 7 -17.66 7.91 7.82
CA LYS A 7 -16.39 8.47 7.34
C LYS A 7 -15.22 8.20 8.30
N PHE A 8 -15.47 8.23 9.63
CA PHE A 8 -14.46 7.90 10.64
C PHE A 8 -14.11 6.40 10.66
N PHE A 9 -15.09 5.52 10.42
CA PHE A 9 -14.83 4.08 10.31
C PHE A 9 -14.04 3.73 9.03
N TYR A 10 -14.32 4.47 7.94
CA TYR A 10 -13.57 4.34 6.68
C TYR A 10 -12.10 4.78 6.80
N LEU A 11 -11.78 5.59 7.81
CA LEU A 11 -10.41 6.04 8.12
C LEU A 11 -9.52 4.88 8.60
N PHE A 12 -10.10 3.96 9.36
CA PHE A 12 -9.40 2.78 9.90
C PHE A 12 -9.36 1.62 8.90
N THR A 13 -10.31 1.55 7.96
CA THR A 13 -10.32 0.51 6.90
C THR A 13 -9.57 0.93 5.64
N CYS A 14 -9.21 2.21 5.49
CA CYS A 14 -8.33 2.69 4.44
C CYS A 14 -6.94 2.92 5.04
N GLU A 15 -6.06 1.92 4.89
CA GLU A 15 -4.65 1.97 5.31
C GLU A 15 -3.94 3.26 4.89
N TYR A 16 -4.30 3.81 3.72
CA TYR A 16 -3.82 5.08 3.22
C TYR A 16 -4.24 6.27 4.07
N CYS A 17 -5.53 6.36 4.40
CA CYS A 17 -6.06 7.49 5.15
C CYS A 17 -5.43 7.51 6.54
N PHE A 18 -5.35 6.35 7.21
CA PHE A 18 -4.74 6.25 8.54
C PHE A 18 -3.28 6.72 8.52
N SER A 19 -2.51 6.33 7.49
CA SER A 19 -1.12 6.77 7.33
C SER A 19 -1.00 8.30 7.32
N HIS A 20 -1.91 9.03 6.66
CA HIS A 20 -1.89 10.50 6.63
C HIS A 20 -2.05 11.10 8.03
N TYR A 21 -3.02 10.62 8.82
CA TYR A 21 -3.25 11.12 10.18
C TYR A 21 -2.08 10.82 11.10
N VAL A 22 -1.48 9.63 10.97
CA VAL A 22 -0.28 9.26 11.73
C VAL A 22 0.90 10.15 11.34
N THR A 23 1.13 10.39 10.04
CA THR A 23 2.20 11.31 9.60
C THR A 23 1.99 12.73 10.09
N ILE A 24 0.77 13.28 10.03
CA ILE A 24 0.47 14.63 10.55
C ILE A 24 0.68 14.66 12.07
N GLY A 25 0.24 13.62 12.79
CA GLY A 25 0.46 13.50 14.23
C GLY A 25 1.95 13.46 14.60
N PHE A 26 2.75 12.66 13.89
CA PHE A 26 4.19 12.61 14.10
C PHE A 26 4.91 13.88 13.68
N LEU A 27 4.49 14.52 12.58
CA LEU A 27 5.00 15.82 12.13
C LEU A 27 4.86 16.89 13.22
N LEU A 28 3.67 16.98 13.83
CA LEU A 28 3.40 17.91 14.92
C LEU A 28 4.12 17.52 16.23
N LEU A 29 4.25 16.22 16.51
CA LEU A 29 4.91 15.73 17.73
C LEU A 29 6.44 15.87 17.69
N THR A 30 7.05 15.68 16.52
CA THR A 30 8.50 15.74 16.32
C THR A 30 8.99 17.10 15.82
N ASN A 31 8.09 18.04 15.53
CA ASN A 31 8.40 19.30 14.85
C ASN A 31 9.28 19.10 13.61
N TYR A 32 8.99 18.04 12.84
CA TYR A 32 9.80 17.67 11.68
C TYR A 32 9.58 18.67 10.54
N HIS A 33 10.66 19.34 10.14
CA HIS A 33 10.67 20.26 9.01
C HIS A 33 11.46 19.64 7.85
N LEU A 34 10.81 19.46 6.71
CA LEU A 34 11.48 19.00 5.49
C LEU A 34 11.83 20.20 4.60
N LEU A 35 13.11 20.30 4.21
CA LEU A 35 13.72 21.34 3.35
C LEU A 35 13.71 22.79 3.89
N LEU A 36 12.67 23.21 4.59
CA LEU A 36 12.46 24.57 5.06
C LEU A 36 12.14 24.57 6.55
N MET A 37 12.82 25.41 7.33
CA MET A 37 12.64 25.55 8.79
C MET A 37 11.33 26.25 9.20
N ASP A 38 10.57 26.76 8.22
CA ASP A 38 9.30 27.45 8.45
C ASP A 38 8.10 26.50 8.45
N TRP A 39 6.92 27.03 8.79
CA TRP A 39 5.63 26.31 8.75
C TRP A 39 5.33 25.64 7.39
N ARG A 40 5.92 26.14 6.30
CA ARG A 40 5.82 25.57 4.94
C ARG A 40 6.49 24.20 4.85
N GLY A 41 7.53 23.96 5.65
CA GLY A 41 8.20 22.68 5.78
C GLY A 41 7.27 21.56 6.27
N TYR A 42 6.29 21.87 7.12
CA TYR A 42 5.26 20.89 7.53
C TYR A 42 4.36 20.47 6.38
N VAL A 43 3.96 21.43 5.54
CA VAL A 43 3.10 21.15 4.38
C VAL A 43 3.85 20.26 3.38
N ILE A 44 5.10 20.61 3.09
CA ILE A 44 5.95 19.85 2.16
C ILE A 44 6.25 18.46 2.70
N ALA A 45 6.57 18.34 3.98
CA ALA A 45 6.83 17.05 4.62
C ALA A 45 5.61 16.14 4.61
N GLY A 46 4.41 16.68 4.89
CA GLY A 46 3.16 15.92 4.84
C GLY A 46 2.89 15.36 3.44
N PHE A 47 2.97 16.19 2.40
CA PHE A 47 2.76 15.74 1.02
C PHE A 47 3.87 14.77 0.53
N ALA A 48 5.12 15.00 0.92
CA ALA A 48 6.24 14.14 0.54
C ALA A 48 6.12 12.74 1.17
N LEU A 49 5.81 12.66 2.47
CA LEU A 49 5.64 11.38 3.17
C LEU A 49 4.50 10.55 2.59
N VAL A 50 3.38 11.21 2.28
CA VAL A 50 2.23 10.57 1.62
C VAL A 50 2.61 10.08 0.23
N ALA A 51 3.33 10.88 -0.56
CA ALA A 51 3.76 10.51 -1.90
C ALA A 51 4.71 9.30 -1.88
N VAL A 52 5.65 9.27 -0.93
CA VAL A 52 6.57 8.14 -0.72
C VAL A 52 5.79 6.88 -0.33
N ALA A 53 4.90 6.97 0.67
CA ALA A 53 4.04 5.85 1.06
C ALA A 53 3.20 5.33 -0.12
N ASN A 54 2.70 6.24 -0.96
CA ASN A 54 1.92 5.90 -2.13
C ASN A 54 2.73 5.15 -3.20
N GLY A 55 3.97 5.59 -3.43
CA GLY A 55 4.92 4.88 -4.28
C GLY A 55 5.23 3.48 -3.76
N TYR A 56 5.48 3.34 -2.45
CA TYR A 56 5.76 2.03 -1.84
C TYR A 56 4.60 1.04 -1.98
N MET A 57 3.37 1.47 -1.73
CA MET A 57 2.19 0.60 -1.87
C MET A 57 2.00 0.13 -3.31
N SER A 58 2.18 1.03 -4.28
CA SER A 58 2.08 0.70 -5.71
C SER A 58 3.17 -0.29 -6.14
N LEU A 59 4.41 -0.09 -5.67
CA LEU A 59 5.53 -0.99 -5.96
C LEU A 59 5.30 -2.39 -5.35
N PHE A 60 4.82 -2.45 -4.11
CA PHE A 60 4.52 -3.72 -3.45
C PHE A 60 3.39 -4.48 -4.16
N ALA A 61 2.37 -3.77 -4.66
CA ALA A 61 1.30 -4.37 -5.44
C ALA A 61 1.83 -5.00 -6.75
N LEU A 62 2.71 -4.31 -7.47
CA LEU A 62 3.34 -4.82 -8.69
C LEU A 62 4.19 -6.07 -8.41
N LEU A 63 5.00 -6.03 -7.35
CA LEU A 63 5.82 -7.17 -6.92
C LEU A 63 4.96 -8.39 -6.58
N ARG A 64 3.87 -8.17 -5.83
CA ARG A 64 2.94 -9.24 -5.44
C ARG A 64 2.24 -9.87 -6.66
N GLN A 65 1.84 -9.06 -7.63
CA GLN A 65 1.24 -9.55 -8.88
C GLN A 65 2.21 -10.44 -9.66
N GLY A 66 3.49 -10.05 -9.74
CA GLY A 66 4.54 -10.86 -10.37
C GLY A 66 4.68 -12.25 -9.72
N ILE A 67 4.79 -12.30 -8.39
CA ILE A 67 4.93 -13.56 -7.65
C ILE A 67 3.71 -14.46 -7.82
N VAL A 68 2.49 -13.89 -7.80
CA VAL A 68 1.26 -14.66 -7.96
C VAL A 68 1.13 -15.22 -9.38
N LYS A 69 1.54 -14.45 -10.39
CA LYS A 69 1.56 -14.89 -11.78
C LYS A 69 2.50 -16.08 -11.96
N GLU A 70 3.73 -15.98 -11.49
CA GLU A 70 4.71 -17.07 -11.56
C GLU A 70 4.21 -18.33 -10.86
N LYS A 71 3.66 -18.20 -9.64
CA LYS A 71 3.05 -19.34 -8.93
C LYS A 71 1.86 -19.94 -9.66
N SER A 72 1.07 -19.14 -10.38
CA SER A 72 -0.06 -19.63 -11.15
C SER A 72 0.37 -20.40 -12.40
N GLU A 73 1.41 -19.92 -13.10
CA GLU A 73 1.97 -20.58 -14.28
C GLU A 73 2.58 -21.93 -13.92
N ILE A 74 3.34 -22.01 -12.82
CA ILE A 74 3.91 -23.27 -12.32
C ILE A 74 2.80 -24.30 -12.02
N LYS A 75 1.69 -23.86 -11.39
CA LYS A 75 0.56 -24.75 -11.10
C LYS A 75 -0.14 -25.26 -12.36
N ILE A 76 -0.25 -24.44 -13.40
CA ILE A 76 -0.85 -24.84 -14.67
C ILE A 76 0.03 -25.88 -15.37
N LEU A 77 1.34 -25.63 -15.42
CA LEU A 77 2.31 -26.57 -15.98
C LEU A 77 2.31 -27.91 -15.23
N GLN A 78 2.27 -27.89 -13.89
CA GLN A 78 2.16 -29.11 -13.09
C GLN A 78 0.92 -29.93 -13.43
N LYS A 79 -0.25 -29.29 -13.57
CA LYS A 79 -1.48 -29.98 -13.94
C LYS A 79 -1.41 -30.58 -15.34
N GLN A 80 -0.84 -29.87 -16.32
CA GLN A 80 -0.69 -30.37 -17.68
C GLN A 80 0.20 -31.62 -17.73
N VAL A 81 1.32 -31.62 -16.99
CA VAL A 81 2.21 -32.78 -16.88
C VAL A 81 1.50 -33.96 -16.19
N GLU A 82 0.67 -33.70 -15.19
CA GLU A 82 -0.11 -34.72 -14.48
C GLU A 82 -1.19 -35.34 -15.36
N GLU A 83 -1.86 -34.55 -16.21
CA GLU A 83 -2.83 -35.01 -17.22
C GLU A 83 -2.17 -35.83 -18.35
N GLU A 84 -1.00 -35.41 -18.84
CA GLU A 84 -0.25 -36.15 -19.86
C GLU A 84 0.27 -37.50 -19.35
N THR A 85 0.76 -37.54 -18.10
CA THR A 85 1.22 -38.79 -17.47
C THR A 85 0.09 -39.76 -17.12
N THR A 86 -1.13 -39.26 -16.88
CA THR A 86 -2.32 -40.13 -16.71
C THR A 86 -2.92 -40.62 -18.02
N SER A 87 -2.73 -39.89 -19.14
CA SER A 87 -3.18 -40.34 -20.47
C SER A 87 -2.24 -41.35 -21.14
N THR A 88 -1.02 -41.52 -20.63
CA THR A 88 0.00 -42.45 -21.19
C THR A 88 0.03 -43.80 -20.45
N LYS A 89 -0.76 -43.97 -19.39
CA LYS A 89 -0.98 -45.23 -18.67
C LYS A 89 -2.28 -45.89 -19.09
#